data_AF-A0A6V7IL01-F1
#
_entry.id   AF-A0A6V7IL01-F1
#
_cell.length_a   1.000
_cell.length_b   1.000
_cell.length_c   1.000
_cell.angle_alpha   90.00
_cell.angle_beta   90.00
_cell.angle_gamma   90.00
#
_symmetry.space_group_name_H-M   'P 1'
#
loop_
_entity.id
_entity.type
_entity.pdbx_description
1 polymer ?
#
loop_
_entity_poly.entity_id
_entity_poly.type
_entity_poly.pdbx_seq_one_letter_code
_entity_poly.pdbx_strand_id
1 'polypeptide(L)'
;WLIFKPVDLNGQLRWLVDTLRQAEVDGEVVHILGHMPSGSPYSQHTWSREFRKIVHRFSHIISAHFNGHTHNDEFNVFYHPDNKSQITNVAWNGGSVTTYAYLNPNYKVYEIDANTY
;
A
#
# COMPACT_ATOMS: atom_id res chain seq x y z
N TRP A 1 -6.62 -12.91 19.36
CA TRP A 1 -5.32 -12.29 19.70
C TRP A 1 -5.17 -10.91 19.05
N LEU A 2 -5.19 -10.80 17.70
CA LEU A 2 -5.18 -9.50 16.99
C LEU A 2 -6.37 -8.57 17.31
N ILE A 3 -7.59 -9.13 17.41
CA ILE A 3 -8.81 -8.38 17.74
C ILE A 3 -8.78 -7.87 19.20
N PHE A 4 -8.12 -8.59 20.10
CA PHE A 4 -8.10 -8.28 21.54
C PHE A 4 -7.14 -7.14 21.88
N LYS A 5 -6.02 -7.03 21.14
CA LYS A 5 -5.03 -5.99 21.33
C LYS A 5 -4.50 -5.53 19.96
N PRO A 6 -5.09 -4.48 19.36
CA PRO A 6 -4.65 -3.94 18.08
C PRO A 6 -3.39 -3.08 18.28
N VAL A 7 -2.28 -3.74 18.60
CA VAL A 7 -0.94 -3.14 18.62
C VAL A 7 -0.23 -3.38 17.29
N ASP A 8 0.76 -2.54 16.99
CA ASP A 8 1.68 -2.77 15.88
C ASP A 8 2.44 -4.09 16.10
N LEU A 9 1.99 -5.15 15.42
CA LEU A 9 2.59 -6.47 15.55
C LEU A 9 4.01 -6.44 15.01
N ASN A 10 4.95 -6.91 15.83
CA ASN A 10 6.38 -6.97 15.50
C ASN A 10 7.00 -5.61 15.10
N GLY A 11 6.33 -4.49 15.39
CA GLY A 11 6.84 -3.16 15.05
C GLY A 11 6.89 -2.86 13.55
N GLN A 12 6.04 -3.49 12.73
CA GLN A 12 6.07 -3.34 11.28
C GLN A 12 5.78 -1.90 10.83
N LEU A 13 4.78 -1.24 11.41
CA LEU A 13 4.48 0.16 11.07
C LEU A 13 5.57 1.09 11.60
N ARG A 14 6.15 0.78 12.77
CA ARG A 14 7.30 1.53 13.28
C ARG A 14 8.50 1.45 12.34
N TRP A 15 8.86 0.25 11.91
CA TRP A 15 9.94 0.02 10.94
C TRP A 15 9.66 0.74 9.60
N LEU A 16 8.42 0.72 9.13
CA LEU A 16 8.03 1.42 7.90
C LEU A 16 8.25 2.93 8.03
N VAL A 17 7.86 3.54 9.16
CA VAL A 17 8.10 4.97 9.41
C VAL A 17 9.58 5.29 9.44
N ASP A 18 10.38 4.48 10.14
CA ASP A 18 11.81 4.73 10.26
C ASP A 18 12.52 4.58 8.90
N THR A 19 12.12 3.60 8.08
CA THR A 19 12.60 3.41 6.71
C THR A 19 12.21 4.58 5.79
N LEU A 20 10.93 4.97 5.76
CA LEU A 20 10.45 6.08 4.92
C LEU A 20 11.08 7.41 5.32
N ARG A 21 11.32 7.61 6.62
CA ARG A 21 12.01 8.80 7.10
C ARG A 21 13.46 8.83 6.64
N GLN A 22 14.15 7.70 6.62
CA GLN A 22 15.53 7.64 6.12
C GLN A 22 15.57 7.91 4.61
N ALA A 23 14.68 7.28 3.84
CA ALA A 23 14.52 7.55 2.41
C ALA A 23 14.23 9.03 2.12
N GLU A 24 13.37 9.69 2.92
CA GLU A 24 13.09 11.13 2.81
C GLU A 24 14.36 11.98 3.02
N VAL A 25 15.21 11.62 3.96
CA VAL A 25 16.49 12.31 4.24
C VAL A 25 17.49 12.10 3.10
N ASP A 26 17.53 10.90 2.54
CA ASP A 26 18.47 10.51 1.48
C ASP A 26 17.99 10.95 0.08
N GLY A 27 16.79 11.53 -0.02
CA GLY A 27 16.21 11.98 -1.29
C GLY A 27 15.75 10.83 -2.18
N GLU A 28 15.45 9.68 -1.59
CA GLU A 28 14.99 8.49 -2.30
C GLU A 28 13.49 8.54 -2.57
N VAL A 29 13.09 7.82 -3.61
CA VAL A 29 11.69 7.52 -3.91
C VAL A 29 11.43 6.04 -3.58
N VAL A 30 10.21 5.74 -3.14
CA VAL A 30 9.87 4.47 -2.51
C VAL A 30 8.67 3.81 -3.18
N HIS A 31 8.83 2.53 -3.52
CA HIS A 31 7.73 1.62 -3.84
C HIS A 31 7.38 0.76 -2.63
N ILE A 32 6.09 0.61 -2.35
CA ILE A 32 5.60 -0.27 -1.28
C ILE A 32 4.99 -1.54 -1.87
N LEU A 33 5.59 -2.69 -1.56
CA LEU A 33 5.07 -4.00 -1.95
C LEU A 33 4.38 -4.66 -0.75
N GLY A 34 3.15 -5.13 -0.96
CA GLY A 34 2.35 -5.83 0.05
C GLY A 34 1.56 -6.98 -0.56
N HIS A 35 1.05 -7.89 0.28
CA HIS A 35 0.13 -8.92 -0.20
C HIS A 35 -1.32 -8.43 -0.17
N MET A 36 -1.81 -8.02 1.01
CA MET A 36 -3.19 -7.57 1.19
C MET A 36 -3.32 -6.05 0.99
N PRO A 37 -4.23 -5.58 0.12
CA PRO A 37 -4.48 -4.15 -0.03
C PRO A 37 -4.96 -3.50 1.27
N SER A 38 -4.47 -2.29 1.56
CA SER A 38 -4.95 -1.52 2.70
C SER A 38 -6.44 -1.16 2.53
N GLY A 39 -7.23 -1.25 3.59
CA GLY A 39 -8.69 -1.08 3.51
C GLY A 39 -9.46 -2.34 3.09
N SER A 40 -8.78 -3.47 2.87
CA SER A 40 -9.42 -4.78 2.76
C SER A 40 -10.29 -5.05 3.99
N PRO A 41 -11.48 -5.69 3.84
CA PRO A 41 -12.32 -6.08 4.97
C PRO A 41 -11.61 -7.07 5.91
N TYR A 42 -10.53 -7.71 5.44
CA TYR A 42 -9.70 -8.64 6.23
C TYR A 42 -8.58 -7.93 7.00
N SER A 43 -8.41 -6.62 6.81
CA SER A 43 -7.40 -5.82 7.54
C SER A 43 -7.96 -5.29 8.86
N GLN A 44 -7.15 -5.35 9.92
CA GLN A 44 -7.50 -4.70 11.18
C GLN A 44 -7.66 -3.18 11.00
N HIS A 45 -8.81 -2.63 11.41
CA HIS A 45 -9.14 -1.22 11.19
C HIS A 45 -8.08 -0.26 11.72
N THR A 46 -7.54 -0.52 12.91
CA THR A 46 -6.47 0.28 13.51
C THR A 46 -5.21 0.27 12.64
N TRP A 47 -4.77 -0.90 12.18
CA TRP A 47 -3.59 -1.02 11.34
C TRP A 47 -3.79 -0.27 10.00
N SER A 48 -4.93 -0.49 9.33
CA SER A 48 -5.27 0.18 8.08
C SER A 48 -5.32 1.71 8.23
N ARG A 49 -5.85 2.20 9.35
CA ARG A 49 -5.89 3.64 9.66
C ARG A 49 -4.49 4.21 9.87
N GLU A 50 -3.65 3.56 10.68
CA GLU A 50 -2.29 4.07 10.94
C GLU A 50 -1.41 3.97 9.69
N PHE A 51 -1.51 2.89 8.91
CA PHE A 51 -0.86 2.78 7.61
C PHE A 51 -1.25 3.93 6.69
N ARG A 52 -2.54 4.26 6.58
CA ARG A 52 -3.01 5.40 5.77
C ARG A 52 -2.41 6.75 6.20
N LYS A 53 -2.22 6.99 7.50
CA LYS A 53 -1.56 8.21 7.99
C LYS A 53 -0.09 8.27 7.59
N ILE A 54 0.61 7.13 7.66
CA ILE A 54 2.01 7.02 7.23
C ILE A 54 2.11 7.30 5.74
N VAL A 55 1.27 6.65 4.91
CA VAL A 55 1.22 6.89 3.47
C VAL A 55 0.95 8.35 3.14
N HIS A 56 0.00 8.98 3.83
CA HIS A 56 -0.28 10.41 3.64
C HIS A 56 0.93 11.29 4.00
N ARG A 57 1.60 11.04 5.13
CA ARG A 57 2.79 11.81 5.55
C ARG A 57 3.93 11.72 4.53
N PHE A 58 4.14 10.55 3.94
CA PHE A 58 5.23 10.28 3.01
C PHE A 58 4.79 10.24 1.54
N SER A 59 3.60 10.78 1.23
CA SER A 59 3.02 10.64 -0.12
C SER A 59 3.85 11.28 -1.24
N HIS A 60 4.77 12.17 -0.89
CA HIS A 60 5.64 12.88 -1.83
C HIS A 60 6.89 12.07 -2.20
N ILE A 61 7.29 11.07 -1.39
CA ILE A 61 8.37 10.12 -1.73
C ILE A 61 7.84 8.74 -2.13
N ILE A 62 6.58 8.40 -1.80
CA ILE A 62 5.98 7.14 -2.23
C ILE A 62 5.42 7.34 -3.64
N SER A 63 6.02 6.68 -4.63
CA SER A 63 5.63 6.77 -6.04
C SER A 63 4.52 5.77 -6.41
N ALA A 64 4.53 4.57 -5.83
CA ALA A 64 3.51 3.55 -6.08
C ALA A 64 3.44 2.48 -4.99
N HIS A 65 2.28 1.83 -4.91
CA HIS A 65 2.12 0.59 -4.14
C HIS A 65 1.67 -0.57 -5.04
N PHE A 66 2.14 -1.77 -4.74
CA PHE A 66 1.81 -2.99 -5.47
C PHE A 66 1.31 -4.07 -4.50
N ASN A 67 0.11 -4.60 -4.77
CA ASN A 67 -0.61 -5.56 -3.92
C ASN A 67 -1.15 -6.74 -4.73
N GLY A 68 -1.74 -7.71 -4.02
CA GLY A 68 -2.49 -8.83 -4.59
C GLY A 68 -3.62 -9.28 -3.67
N HIS A 69 -3.65 -10.57 -3.32
CA HIS A 69 -4.63 -11.17 -2.40
C HIS A 69 -6.08 -11.26 -2.92
N THR A 70 -6.63 -10.21 -3.55
CA THR A 70 -8.03 -10.22 -3.99
C THR A 70 -8.26 -11.02 -5.27
N HIS A 71 -7.18 -11.36 -5.98
CA HIS A 71 -7.16 -12.06 -7.27
C HIS A 71 -7.73 -11.25 -8.44
N ASN A 72 -8.32 -10.08 -8.18
CA ASN A 72 -8.92 -9.23 -9.20
C ASN A 72 -7.93 -8.17 -9.72
N ASP A 73 -8.11 -7.75 -10.96
CA ASP A 73 -7.42 -6.59 -11.51
C ASP A 73 -8.15 -5.31 -11.07
N GLU A 74 -7.57 -4.61 -10.08
CA GLU A 74 -8.17 -3.44 -9.47
C GLU A 74 -7.11 -2.51 -8.87
N PHE A 75 -7.54 -1.36 -8.33
CA PHE A 75 -6.65 -0.44 -7.64
C PHE A 75 -7.39 0.33 -6.54
N ASN A 76 -6.64 0.77 -5.54
CA ASN A 76 -7.12 1.61 -4.46
C ASN A 76 -6.51 3.01 -4.56
N VAL A 77 -7.33 4.04 -4.37
CA VAL A 77 -6.91 5.44 -4.36
C VAL A 77 -6.81 5.93 -2.92
N PHE A 78 -5.70 6.60 -2.59
CA PHE A 78 -5.50 7.27 -1.30
C PHE A 78 -5.79 8.75 -1.45
N TYR A 79 -6.66 9.27 -0.59
CA TYR A 79 -7.06 10.67 -0.60
C TYR A 79 -6.45 11.42 0.59
N HIS A 80 -6.27 12.73 0.42
CA HIS A 80 -5.90 13.61 1.53
C HIS A 80 -6.98 13.55 2.63
N PRO A 81 -6.61 13.43 3.92
CA PRO A 81 -7.56 13.28 5.02
C PRO A 81 -8.54 14.45 5.12
N ASP A 82 -8.05 15.68 4.90
CA ASP A 82 -8.85 16.91 5.00
C ASP A 82 -9.46 17.37 3.65
N ASN A 83 -9.05 16.76 2.52
CA ASN A 83 -9.52 17.14 1.19
C ASN A 83 -9.71 15.89 0.32
N LYS A 84 -10.93 15.34 0.32
CA LYS A 84 -11.25 14.12 -0.43
C LYS A 84 -11.24 14.28 -1.95
N SER A 85 -11.08 15.50 -2.47
CA SER A 85 -10.88 15.73 -3.91
C SER A 85 -9.42 15.62 -4.31
N GLN A 86 -8.48 15.60 -3.35
CA GLN A 86 -7.05 15.47 -3.60
C GLN A 86 -6.61 14.01 -3.46
N ILE A 87 -6.12 13.45 -4.56
CA ILE A 87 -5.46 12.14 -4.58
C ILE A 87 -4.01 12.32 -4.15
N THR A 88 -3.53 11.43 -3.30
CA THR A 88 -2.18 11.46 -2.73
C THR A 88 -1.33 10.27 -3.15
N ASN A 89 -1.94 9.11 -3.42
CA ASN A 89 -1.22 7.89 -3.81
C ASN A 89 -2.19 6.88 -4.45
N VAL A 90 -1.63 5.90 -5.18
CA VAL A 90 -2.39 4.80 -5.81
C VAL A 90 -1.74 3.46 -5.48
N ALA A 91 -2.56 2.48 -5.14
CA ALA A 91 -2.15 1.10 -4.93
C ALA A 91 -2.75 0.18 -5.99
N TRP A 92 -1.89 -0.46 -6.77
CA TRP A 92 -2.27 -1.38 -7.82
C TRP A 92 -2.42 -2.80 -7.26
N ASN A 93 -3.46 -3.51 -7.69
CA ASN A 93 -3.68 -4.90 -7.35
C ASN A 93 -3.49 -5.78 -8.58
N GLY A 94 -2.53 -6.69 -8.50
CA GLY A 94 -1.97 -7.37 -9.66
C GLY A 94 -2.82 -8.47 -10.31
N GLY A 95 -4.02 -8.78 -9.77
CA GLY A 95 -4.75 -9.99 -10.13
C GLY A 95 -4.07 -11.25 -9.57
N SER A 96 -4.29 -12.41 -10.22
CA SER A 96 -3.66 -13.66 -9.84
C SER A 96 -3.37 -14.59 -11.00
N VAL A 97 -2.31 -15.39 -10.85
CA VAL A 97 -2.00 -16.49 -11.76
C VAL A 97 -3.00 -17.66 -11.58
N THR A 98 -3.48 -17.87 -10.36
CA THR A 98 -4.52 -18.88 -10.10
C THR A 98 -5.85 -18.48 -10.72
N THR A 99 -6.65 -19.47 -11.12
CA THR A 99 -8.01 -19.29 -11.64
C THR A 99 -9.06 -19.23 -10.52
N TYR A 100 -8.64 -19.32 -9.26
CA TYR A 100 -9.54 -19.36 -8.11
C TYR A 100 -10.18 -18.00 -7.83
N ALA A 101 -11.50 -17.81 -7.90
CA ALA A 101 -12.45 -18.67 -8.59
C ALA A 101 -13.03 -17.90 -9.78
N TYR A 102 -13.22 -18.60 -10.90
CA TYR A 102 -13.86 -18.08 -12.12
C TYR A 102 -13.10 -16.92 -12.79
N LEU A 103 -11.77 -16.91 -12.69
CA LEU A 103 -10.90 -15.93 -13.35
C LEU A 103 -9.99 -16.61 -14.37
N ASN A 104 -9.59 -15.85 -15.39
CA ASN A 104 -8.47 -16.25 -16.24
C ASN A 104 -7.14 -16.03 -15.49
N PRO A 105 -6.12 -16.87 -15.70
CA PRO A 105 -4.77 -16.59 -15.21
C PRO A 105 -4.29 -15.22 -15.70
N ASN A 106 -3.73 -14.42 -14.80
CA ASN A 106 -3.28 -13.06 -15.08
C ASN A 106 -1.90 -12.79 -14.47
N TYR A 107 -1.14 -11.92 -15.13
CA TYR A 107 0.04 -11.26 -14.59
C TYR A 107 0.09 -9.82 -15.12
N LYS A 108 0.83 -8.94 -14.43
CA LYS A 108 1.03 -7.55 -14.83
C LYS A 108 2.50 -7.21 -14.98
N VAL A 109 2.77 -6.33 -15.94
CA VAL A 109 4.06 -5.67 -16.15
C VAL A 109 3.83 -4.17 -15.96
N TYR A 110 4.67 -3.54 -15.14
CA TYR A 110 4.64 -2.10 -14.91
C TYR A 110 5.88 -1.47 -15.53
N GLU A 111 5.67 -0.43 -16.32
CA GLU A 111 6.73 0.45 -16.80
C GLU A 111 6.82 1.66 -15.87
N ILE A 112 8.03 1.97 -15.41
CA ILE A 112 8.28 3.04 -14.44
C ILE A 112 9.41 3.92 -14.99
N ASP A 113 9.28 5.23 -14.83
CA ASP A 113 10.26 6.21 -15.31
C ASP A 113 11.53 6.21 -14.46
N ALA A 114 12.67 5.94 -15.10
CA ALA A 114 14.01 5.87 -14.51
C ALA A 114 14.50 7.13 -13.80
N ASN A 115 13.88 8.27 -14.06
CA ASN A 115 14.30 9.54 -13.48
C ASN A 115 13.42 9.98 -12.30
N THR A 116 12.29 9.31 -12.08
CA THR A 116 11.28 9.74 -11.10
C THR A 116 10.81 8.61 -10.18
N TYR A 117 11.49 7.46 -10.20
CA TYR A 117 11.34 6.39 -9.21
C TYR A 117 12.47 6.33 -8.19
#